data_AF-A0A9P7KBF2-F1
#
_entry.id   AF-A0A9P7KBF2-F1
#
_cell.length_a   1.000
_cell.length_b   1.000
_cell.length_c   1.000
_cell.angle_alpha   90.00
_cell.angle_beta   90.00
_cell.angle_gamma   90.00
#
_symmetry.space_group_name_H-M   'P 1'
#
loop_
_entity.id
_entity.type
_entity.pdbx_description
1 polymer ?
#
loop_
_entity_poly.entity_id
_entity_poly.type
_entity_poly.pdbx_seq_one_letter_code
_entity_poly.pdbx_strand_id
1 'polypeptide(L)'
;MGDAFTAGFKARRNKPAEMIAKYLDHAMRKGQGSKSDAEFEALLDSVLALYRYTEDKDVFRTFYHRSLAKRLLLERSASDDFEAAMLKKLKEKYDPEFGMGEDMFKDLALSREAMREYHSKLDSGSPGHKLSAMVLQRSAWPFAVQQTSVDLPPDMQEELTKYAIYYKARHAGHVLDWDHALGTATLKGRFNAGPKELSVSLYQAVVLLLFNNATELHYPEILEQTRLNEDELKRTLQSLACGKKKVLKKIPPGRDVDDTDLFKFNADFEDPRAKVHINSIQAKVSVRFRFVADDRFWVFGDS
;
A
#
# COMPACT_ATOMS: atom_id res chain seq x y z
N MET A 1 11.42 28.02 29.33
CA MET A 1 11.16 26.62 28.92
C MET A 1 11.34 26.35 27.43
N GLY A 2 11.08 27.31 26.52
CA GLY A 2 11.20 27.06 25.06
C GLY A 2 12.60 26.74 24.54
N ASP A 3 13.64 27.23 25.20
CA ASP A 3 15.03 27.14 24.70
C ASP A 3 15.62 25.72 24.82
N ALA A 4 15.55 25.11 26.01
CA ALA A 4 16.02 23.73 26.22
C ALA A 4 15.21 22.69 25.42
N PHE A 5 13.90 22.90 25.26
CA PHE A 5 13.04 22.02 24.47
C PHE A 5 13.39 22.05 22.98
N THR A 6 13.60 23.25 22.44
CA THR A 6 14.03 23.43 21.05
C THR A 6 15.43 22.86 20.83
N ALA A 7 16.36 23.09 21.74
CA ALA A 7 17.70 22.50 21.68
C ALA A 7 17.68 20.97 21.65
N GLY A 8 16.80 20.33 22.42
CA GLY A 8 16.61 18.87 22.40
C GLY A 8 16.09 18.33 21.07
N PHE A 9 15.19 19.06 20.40
CA PHE A 9 14.73 18.73 19.05
C PHE A 9 15.86 18.84 18.02
N LYS A 10 16.63 19.93 18.07
CA LYS A 10 17.77 20.16 17.16
C LYS A 10 18.88 19.14 17.32
N ALA A 11 19.14 18.68 18.55
CA ALA A 11 20.19 17.70 18.83
C ALA A 11 19.96 16.34 18.15
N ARG A 12 18.72 16.02 17.77
CA ARG A 12 18.37 14.78 17.07
C ARG A 12 17.90 15.11 15.65
N ARG A 13 18.83 15.31 14.73
CA ARG A 13 18.51 15.59 13.31
C ARG A 13 17.56 14.53 12.72
N ASN A 14 16.56 14.95 11.96
CA ASN A 14 15.54 14.15 11.25
C ASN A 14 14.59 13.30 12.12
N LYS A 15 15.02 12.82 13.28
CA LYS A 15 14.28 11.82 14.06
C LYS A 15 12.96 12.34 14.65
N PRO A 16 12.88 13.56 15.21
CA PRO A 16 11.63 14.14 15.68
C PRO A 16 10.60 14.28 14.55
N ALA A 17 11.03 14.77 13.38
CA ALA A 17 10.20 14.89 12.18
C ALA A 17 9.56 13.54 11.80
N GLU A 18 10.38 12.50 11.70
CA GLU A 18 9.93 11.13 11.41
C GLU A 18 8.95 10.62 12.47
N MET A 19 9.26 10.82 13.76
CA MET A 19 8.45 10.30 14.86
C MET A 19 7.08 10.97 14.96
N ILE A 20 6.99 12.28 14.72
CA ILE A 20 5.70 12.99 14.67
C ILE A 20 4.85 12.43 13.53
N ALA A 21 5.41 12.30 12.32
CA ALA A 21 4.69 11.75 11.17
C ALA A 21 4.20 10.32 11.43
N LYS A 22 5.03 9.46 12.04
CA LYS A 22 4.67 8.09 12.42
C LYS A 22 3.58 8.03 13.48
N TYR A 23 3.63 8.93 14.47
CA TYR A 23 2.59 9.00 15.50
C TYR A 23 1.25 9.40 14.88
N LEU A 24 1.24 10.42 14.03
CA LEU A 24 0.04 10.84 13.30
C LEU A 24 -0.50 9.69 12.44
N ASP A 25 0.34 8.97 11.69
CA ASP A 25 -0.09 7.79 10.93
C ASP A 25 -0.76 6.73 11.82
N HIS A 26 -0.18 6.43 12.98
CA HIS A 26 -0.78 5.48 13.91
C HIS A 26 -2.11 5.98 14.46
N ALA A 27 -2.21 7.25 14.84
CA ALA A 27 -3.43 7.86 15.35
C ALA A 27 -4.55 7.86 14.29
N MET A 28 -4.25 8.25 13.05
CA MET A 28 -5.21 8.31 11.93
C MET A 28 -5.72 6.92 11.51
N ARG A 29 -4.91 5.87 11.67
CA ARG A 29 -5.36 4.46 11.47
C ARG A 29 -6.25 3.96 12.58
N LYS A 30 -5.94 4.31 13.84
CA LYS A 30 -6.70 3.87 15.01
C LYS A 30 -8.04 4.62 15.11
N GLY A 31 -8.06 5.86 14.64
CA GLY A 31 -9.21 6.77 14.80
C GLY A 31 -9.42 7.21 16.24
N GLN A 32 -10.55 7.86 16.49
CA GLN A 32 -10.89 8.41 17.79
C GLN A 32 -11.11 7.36 18.89
N GLY A 33 -11.51 6.14 18.52
CA GLY A 33 -11.84 5.08 19.48
C GLY A 33 -13.02 5.51 20.37
N SER A 34 -12.78 5.61 21.68
CA SER A 34 -13.79 6.07 22.66
C SER A 34 -13.78 7.59 22.90
N LYS A 35 -12.92 8.36 22.21
CA LYS A 35 -12.86 9.81 22.33
C LYS A 35 -13.98 10.45 21.52
N SER A 36 -14.43 11.62 21.96
CA SER A 36 -15.21 12.51 21.11
C SER A 36 -14.36 13.08 19.97
N ASP A 37 -15.01 13.52 18.89
CA ASP A 37 -14.35 14.16 17.75
C ASP A 37 -13.49 15.36 18.19
N ALA A 38 -13.99 16.18 19.13
CA ALA A 38 -13.28 17.34 19.67
C ALA A 38 -12.02 16.95 20.46
N GLU A 39 -12.08 15.89 21.29
CA GLU A 39 -10.91 15.38 22.02
C GLU A 39 -9.87 14.77 21.08
N PHE A 40 -10.32 14.10 20.02
CA PHE A 40 -9.43 13.56 19.01
C PHE A 40 -8.77 14.66 18.20
N GLU A 41 -9.50 15.68 17.79
CA GLU A 41 -8.95 16.86 17.12
C GLU A 41 -7.93 17.59 18.02
N ALA A 42 -8.25 17.79 19.30
CA ALA A 42 -7.33 18.41 20.26
C ALA A 42 -6.04 17.59 20.45
N LEU A 43 -6.13 16.26 20.44
CA LEU A 43 -4.96 15.38 20.45
C LEU A 43 -4.09 15.61 19.20
N LEU A 44 -4.70 15.62 18.02
CA LEU A 44 -4.00 15.86 16.76
C LEU A 44 -3.32 17.25 16.74
N ASP A 45 -3.99 18.28 17.26
CA ASP A 45 -3.45 19.63 17.39
C ASP A 45 -2.26 19.68 18.36
N SER A 46 -2.32 18.97 19.48
CA SER A 46 -1.21 18.92 20.43
C SER A 46 0.06 18.30 19.82
N VAL A 47 -0.11 17.32 18.93
CA VAL A 47 1.00 16.66 18.22
C VAL A 47 1.53 17.56 17.11
N LEU A 48 0.65 18.18 16.32
CA LEU A 48 1.03 19.13 15.28
C LEU A 48 1.72 20.37 15.86
N ALA A 49 1.38 20.80 17.06
CA ALA A 49 2.07 21.88 17.74
C ALA A 49 3.56 21.57 17.99
N LEU A 50 4.01 20.31 17.86
CA LEU A 50 5.42 19.93 17.90
C LEU A 50 6.14 20.17 16.56
N TYR A 51 5.40 20.22 15.44
CA TYR A 51 5.96 20.44 14.10
C TYR A 51 6.73 21.76 14.01
N ARG A 52 6.29 22.82 14.69
CA ARG A 52 6.99 24.13 14.70
C ARG A 52 8.41 24.10 15.26
N TYR A 53 8.78 23.06 16.01
CA TYR A 53 10.13 22.87 16.55
C TYR A 53 11.02 21.99 15.67
N THR A 54 10.49 21.50 14.55
CA THR A 54 11.21 20.66 13.59
C THR A 54 11.82 21.53 12.50
N GLU A 55 13.15 21.48 12.36
CA GLU A 55 13.87 22.18 11.28
C GLU A 55 13.80 21.39 9.96
N ASP A 56 13.79 20.05 10.03
CA ASP A 56 13.72 19.14 8.88
C ASP A 56 12.27 18.94 8.39
N LYS A 57 11.65 20.03 7.90
CA LYS A 57 10.25 20.05 7.44
C LYS A 57 9.99 19.12 6.25
N ASP A 58 10.94 19.03 5.34
CA ASP A 58 10.97 18.14 4.17
C ASP A 58 10.93 16.66 4.57
N VAL A 59 11.63 16.29 5.65
CA VAL A 59 11.60 14.95 6.24
C VAL A 59 10.20 14.63 6.74
N PHE A 60 9.57 15.54 7.50
CA PHE A 60 8.19 15.36 7.95
C PHE A 60 7.23 15.22 6.77
N ARG A 61 7.29 16.12 5.77
CA ARG A 61 6.48 16.05 4.54
C ARG A 61 6.59 14.68 3.87
N THR A 62 7.82 14.22 3.66
CA THR A 62 8.10 12.93 3.00
C THR A 62 7.46 11.76 3.76
N PHE A 63 7.66 11.69 5.08
CA PHE A 63 7.06 10.60 5.88
C PHE A 63 5.55 10.70 6.01
N TYR A 64 5.01 11.93 6.10
CA TYR A 64 3.57 12.17 6.21
C TYR A 64 2.85 11.79 4.92
N HIS A 65 3.24 12.36 3.76
CA HIS A 65 2.61 12.05 2.47
C HIS A 65 2.71 10.58 2.14
N ARG A 66 3.87 9.95 2.39
CA ARG A 66 4.04 8.50 2.18
C ARG A 66 3.07 7.66 3.02
N SER A 67 2.89 8.04 4.29
CA SER A 67 1.98 7.35 5.20
C SER A 67 0.52 7.55 4.79
N LEU A 68 0.14 8.79 4.46
CA LEU A 68 -1.18 9.14 3.94
C LEU A 68 -1.49 8.32 2.68
N ALA A 69 -0.57 8.30 1.72
CA ALA A 69 -0.72 7.56 0.47
C ALA A 69 -1.01 6.07 0.71
N LYS A 70 -0.31 5.45 1.65
CA LYS A 70 -0.56 4.06 2.04
C LYS A 70 -1.93 3.89 2.71
N ARG A 71 -2.36 4.82 3.55
CA ARG A 71 -3.67 4.75 4.21
C ARG A 71 -4.81 4.88 3.20
N LEU A 72 -4.67 5.79 2.24
CA LEU A 72 -5.68 6.01 1.19
C LEU A 72 -5.79 4.82 0.23
N LEU A 73 -4.68 4.29 -0.30
CA LEU A 73 -4.72 3.16 -1.25
C LEU A 73 -5.13 1.84 -0.62
N LEU A 74 -4.78 1.63 0.66
CA LEU A 74 -5.10 0.39 1.37
C LEU A 74 -6.39 0.51 2.21
N GLU A 75 -7.11 1.63 2.09
CA GLU A 75 -8.34 1.94 2.83
C GLU A 75 -8.18 1.70 4.35
N ARG A 76 -7.06 2.18 4.92
CA ARG A 76 -6.71 2.01 6.34
C ARG A 76 -6.93 3.28 7.18
N SER A 77 -7.49 4.32 6.59
CA SER A 77 -7.87 5.54 7.31
C SER A 77 -9.11 5.26 8.17
N ALA A 78 -9.16 5.84 9.37
CA ALA A 78 -10.35 5.72 10.21
C ALA A 78 -11.50 6.62 9.74
N SER A 79 -11.20 7.75 9.09
CA SER A 79 -12.18 8.70 8.57
C SER A 79 -11.57 9.58 7.49
N ASP A 80 -12.25 9.67 6.34
CA ASP A 80 -11.85 10.54 5.22
C ASP A 80 -11.98 12.03 5.59
N ASP A 81 -12.97 12.39 6.42
CA ASP A 81 -13.18 13.76 6.89
C ASP A 81 -12.01 14.24 7.75
N PHE A 82 -11.50 13.39 8.65
CA PHE A 82 -10.33 13.71 9.45
C PHE A 82 -9.06 13.83 8.60
N GLU A 83 -8.90 13.02 7.56
CA GLU A 83 -7.75 13.12 6.65
C GLU A 83 -7.79 14.44 5.86
N ALA A 84 -8.96 14.82 5.33
CA ALA A 84 -9.15 16.09 4.63
C ALA A 84 -8.92 17.29 5.57
N ALA A 85 -9.47 17.26 6.78
CA ALA A 85 -9.28 18.31 7.78
C ALA A 85 -7.81 18.46 8.19
N MET A 86 -7.10 17.34 8.36
CA MET A 86 -5.68 17.32 8.71
C MET A 86 -4.80 17.92 7.59
N LEU A 87 -5.05 17.57 6.33
CA LEU A 87 -4.33 18.15 5.19
C LEU A 87 -4.57 19.65 5.07
N LYS A 88 -5.84 20.08 5.16
CA LYS A 88 -6.19 21.49 5.15
C LYS A 88 -5.48 22.25 6.26
N LYS A 89 -5.48 21.70 7.47
CA LYS A 89 -4.80 22.28 8.64
C LYS A 89 -3.28 22.39 8.44
N LEU A 90 -2.64 21.35 7.91
CA LEU A 90 -1.21 21.36 7.59
C LEU A 90 -0.86 22.43 6.55
N LYS A 91 -1.62 22.51 5.45
CA LYS A 91 -1.43 23.48 4.38
C LYS A 91 -1.62 24.93 4.84
N GLU A 92 -2.72 25.21 5.56
CA GLU A 92 -3.08 26.58 5.94
C GLU A 92 -2.29 27.12 7.14
N LYS A 93 -1.97 26.29 8.13
CA LYS A 93 -1.39 26.75 9.40
C LYS A 93 0.10 26.47 9.58
N TYR A 94 0.66 25.53 8.83
CA TYR A 94 2.02 25.03 9.09
C TYR A 94 2.95 25.16 7.91
N ASP A 95 2.54 24.67 6.74
CA ASP A 95 3.42 24.56 5.58
C ASP A 95 2.61 24.49 4.26
N PRO A 96 2.61 25.59 3.46
CA PRO A 96 1.90 25.64 2.20
C PRO A 96 2.29 24.57 1.17
N GLU A 97 3.48 23.96 1.31
CA GLU A 97 3.95 22.88 0.41
C GLU A 97 3.18 21.55 0.60
N PHE A 98 2.25 21.46 1.56
CA PHE A 98 1.38 20.29 1.76
C PHE A 98 0.26 20.12 0.71
N GLY A 99 0.23 20.95 -0.35
CA GLY A 99 -0.79 20.91 -1.39
C GLY A 99 -0.94 19.55 -2.11
N MET A 100 0.12 18.73 -2.17
CA MET A 100 0.10 17.43 -2.86
C MET A 100 -0.99 16.48 -2.34
N GLY A 101 -1.41 16.61 -1.08
CA GLY A 101 -2.43 15.74 -0.50
C GLY A 101 -3.81 15.90 -1.16
N GLU A 102 -4.15 17.11 -1.63
CA GLU A 102 -5.45 17.37 -2.28
C GLU A 102 -5.56 16.68 -3.64
N ASP A 103 -4.46 16.67 -4.40
CA ASP A 103 -4.39 15.98 -5.69
C ASP A 103 -4.60 14.46 -5.53
N MET A 104 -4.06 13.87 -4.46
CA MET A 104 -4.28 12.46 -4.13
C MET A 104 -5.78 12.15 -3.90
N PHE A 105 -6.50 13.00 -3.16
CA PHE A 105 -7.95 12.84 -2.96
C PHE A 105 -8.73 12.97 -4.27
N LYS A 106 -8.34 13.94 -5.11
CA LYS A 106 -8.94 14.14 -6.44
C LYS A 106 -8.75 12.91 -7.32
N ASP A 107 -7.54 12.36 -7.39
CA ASP A 107 -7.25 11.13 -8.14
C ASP A 107 -8.14 9.97 -7.69
N LEU A 108 -8.29 9.77 -6.38
CA LEU A 108 -9.13 8.72 -5.82
C LEU A 108 -10.62 8.90 -6.17
N ALA A 109 -11.13 10.13 -6.09
CA ALA A 109 -12.50 10.43 -6.45
C ALA A 109 -12.77 10.14 -7.93
N LEU A 110 -11.90 10.64 -8.82
CA LEU A 110 -11.99 10.40 -10.26
C LEU A 110 -11.87 8.91 -10.59
N SER A 111 -10.96 8.19 -9.92
CA SER A 111 -10.80 6.76 -10.14
C SER A 111 -12.01 5.94 -9.68
N ARG A 112 -12.63 6.32 -8.54
CA ARG A 112 -13.86 5.66 -8.06
C ARG A 112 -15.01 5.88 -9.03
N GLU A 113 -15.15 7.08 -9.59
CA GLU A 113 -16.15 7.38 -10.61
C GLU A 113 -15.92 6.58 -11.89
N ALA A 114 -14.69 6.57 -12.40
CA ALA A 114 -14.31 5.78 -13.58
C ALA A 114 -14.57 4.29 -13.39
N MET A 115 -14.30 3.74 -12.21
CA MET A 115 -14.61 2.33 -11.90
C MET A 115 -16.11 2.04 -11.86
N ARG A 116 -16.93 2.93 -11.26
CA ARG A 116 -18.40 2.76 -11.27
C ARG A 116 -18.94 2.79 -12.69
N GLU A 117 -18.44 3.71 -13.50
CA GLU A 117 -18.84 3.82 -14.90
C GLU A 117 -18.42 2.57 -15.70
N TYR A 118 -17.20 2.06 -15.47
CA TYR A 118 -16.74 0.81 -16.06
C TYR A 118 -17.68 -0.35 -15.69
N HIS A 119 -17.98 -0.53 -14.41
CA HIS A 119 -18.88 -1.59 -13.93
C HIS A 119 -20.29 -1.47 -14.51
N SER A 120 -20.83 -0.26 -14.70
CA SER A 120 -22.16 -0.07 -15.30
C SER A 120 -22.27 -0.52 -16.76
N LYS A 121 -21.14 -0.69 -17.45
CA LYS A 121 -21.07 -1.14 -18.85
C LYS A 121 -20.84 -2.64 -18.98
N LEU A 122 -20.61 -3.33 -17.86
CA LEU A 122 -20.43 -4.77 -17.84
C LEU A 122 -21.79 -5.46 -17.72
N ASP A 123 -21.91 -6.62 -18.36
CA ASP A 123 -23.04 -7.52 -18.13
C ASP A 123 -23.04 -8.01 -16.67
N SER A 124 -24.22 -8.23 -16.09
CA SER A 124 -24.37 -8.56 -14.66
C SER A 124 -23.58 -9.80 -14.21
N GLY A 125 -23.28 -10.72 -15.12
CA GLY A 125 -22.47 -11.93 -14.85
C GLY A 125 -20.97 -11.78 -15.09
N SER A 126 -20.51 -10.59 -15.51
CA SER A 126 -19.13 -10.38 -15.92
C SER A 126 -18.14 -10.55 -14.75
N PRO A 127 -17.05 -11.30 -14.92
CA PRO A 127 -16.00 -11.41 -13.92
C PRO A 127 -15.34 -10.05 -13.62
N GLY A 128 -15.42 -9.08 -14.54
CA GLY A 128 -14.88 -7.72 -14.37
C GLY A 128 -15.50 -6.92 -13.21
N HIS A 129 -16.67 -7.32 -12.71
CA HIS A 129 -17.22 -6.76 -11.47
C HIS A 129 -16.36 -7.05 -10.23
N LYS A 130 -15.47 -8.05 -10.29
CA LYS A 130 -14.52 -8.38 -9.22
C LYS A 130 -13.25 -7.53 -9.28
N LEU A 131 -12.98 -6.84 -10.39
CA LEU A 131 -11.85 -5.94 -10.54
C LEU A 131 -12.19 -4.56 -9.95
N SER A 132 -11.28 -4.04 -9.14
CA SER A 132 -11.26 -2.65 -8.71
C SER A 132 -9.88 -2.05 -9.02
N ALA A 133 -9.84 -1.01 -9.85
CA ALA A 133 -8.61 -0.35 -10.25
C ALA A 133 -8.58 1.09 -9.71
N MET A 134 -7.39 1.51 -9.27
CA MET A 134 -7.13 2.86 -8.79
C MET A 134 -6.12 3.52 -9.72
N VAL A 135 -6.56 4.51 -10.51
CA VAL A 135 -5.71 5.22 -11.47
C VAL A 135 -5.20 6.51 -10.82
N LEU A 136 -3.88 6.65 -10.76
CA LEU A 136 -3.18 7.67 -9.99
C LEU A 136 -2.21 8.45 -10.89
N GLN A 137 -2.10 9.76 -10.70
CA GLN A 137 -1.12 10.58 -11.42
C GLN A 137 0.25 10.48 -10.74
N ARG A 138 1.29 10.06 -11.47
CA ARG A 138 2.64 9.85 -10.90
C ARG A 138 3.20 11.07 -10.16
N SER A 139 2.88 12.29 -10.61
CA SER A 139 3.35 13.54 -9.98
C SER A 139 2.70 13.83 -8.62
N ALA A 140 1.51 13.30 -8.36
CA ALA A 140 0.76 13.56 -7.11
C ALA A 140 1.11 12.57 -5.99
N TRP A 141 1.73 11.43 -6.29
CA TRP A 141 1.92 10.33 -5.35
C TRP A 141 3.38 10.09 -4.98
N PRO A 142 3.71 9.89 -3.69
CA PRO A 142 5.09 9.76 -3.20
C PRO A 142 5.67 8.35 -3.38
N PHE A 143 5.16 7.58 -4.34
CA PHE A 143 5.62 6.23 -4.63
C PHE A 143 6.45 6.22 -5.91
N ALA A 144 7.67 5.68 -5.80
CA ALA A 144 8.39 5.25 -6.99
C ALA A 144 7.75 3.95 -7.49
N VAL A 145 7.37 3.91 -8.77
CA VAL A 145 6.92 2.67 -9.41
C VAL A 145 8.00 1.62 -9.22
N GLN A 146 7.64 0.51 -8.57
CA GLN A 146 8.52 -0.64 -8.52
C GLN A 146 8.23 -1.50 -9.74
N GLN A 147 9.16 -1.52 -10.69
CA GLN A 147 9.13 -2.49 -11.78
C GLN A 147 9.35 -3.88 -11.19
N THR A 148 8.25 -4.56 -10.91
CA THR A 148 8.27 -5.92 -10.36
C THR A 148 7.58 -6.81 -11.38
N SER A 149 8.31 -7.80 -11.90
CA SER A 149 7.71 -8.83 -12.73
C SER A 149 6.87 -9.74 -11.86
N VAL A 150 5.63 -9.99 -12.28
CA VAL A 150 4.80 -11.06 -11.77
C VAL A 150 3.94 -11.57 -12.91
N ASP A 151 3.87 -12.88 -13.07
CA ASP A 151 2.95 -13.49 -14.02
C ASP A 151 1.60 -13.67 -13.32
N LEU A 152 0.60 -12.91 -13.77
CA LEU A 152 -0.76 -13.02 -13.25
C LEU A 152 -1.49 -14.21 -13.89
N PRO A 153 -2.41 -14.85 -13.16
CA PRO A 153 -3.33 -15.81 -13.75
C PRO A 153 -4.04 -15.24 -14.99
N PRO A 154 -4.26 -16.03 -16.05
CA PRO A 154 -4.85 -15.54 -17.31
C PRO A 154 -6.13 -14.74 -17.14
N ASP A 155 -7.05 -15.23 -16.30
CA ASP A 155 -8.33 -14.55 -16.01
C ASP A 155 -8.13 -13.15 -15.41
N MET A 156 -7.13 -12.97 -14.54
CA MET A 156 -6.82 -11.66 -13.96
C MET A 156 -6.21 -10.73 -15.01
N GLN A 157 -5.29 -11.25 -15.82
CA GLN A 157 -4.63 -10.48 -16.88
C GLN A 157 -5.63 -10.02 -17.95
N GLU A 158 -6.62 -10.85 -18.28
CA GLU A 158 -7.69 -10.53 -19.22
C GLU A 158 -8.51 -9.33 -18.73
N GLU A 159 -8.93 -9.34 -17.46
CA GLU A 159 -9.71 -8.24 -16.88
C GLU A 159 -8.90 -6.93 -16.78
N LEU A 160 -7.61 -7.00 -16.45
CA LEU A 160 -6.73 -5.80 -16.51
C LEU A 160 -6.61 -5.25 -17.92
N THR A 161 -6.53 -6.13 -18.93
CA THR A 161 -6.44 -5.74 -20.34
C THR A 161 -7.74 -5.08 -20.81
N LYS A 162 -8.89 -5.65 -20.46
CA LYS A 162 -10.21 -5.06 -20.75
C LYS A 162 -10.36 -3.68 -20.13
N TYR A 163 -9.96 -3.51 -18.86
CA TYR A 163 -9.99 -2.21 -18.20
C TYR A 163 -9.05 -1.20 -18.87
N ALA A 164 -7.83 -1.61 -19.24
CA ALA A 164 -6.87 -0.73 -19.90
C ALA A 164 -7.37 -0.23 -21.27
N ILE A 165 -8.04 -1.10 -22.04
CA ILE A 165 -8.69 -0.72 -23.30
C ILE A 165 -9.81 0.31 -23.04
N TYR A 166 -10.67 0.05 -22.06
CA TYR A 166 -11.73 0.98 -21.66
C TYR A 166 -11.17 2.36 -21.26
N TYR A 167 -10.12 2.38 -20.43
CA TYR A 167 -9.51 3.61 -19.95
C TYR A 167 -8.86 4.40 -21.09
N LYS A 168 -8.09 3.72 -21.95
CA LYS A 168 -7.41 4.34 -23.11
C LYS A 168 -8.39 4.98 -24.09
N ALA A 169 -9.57 4.39 -24.29
CA ALA A 169 -10.61 4.95 -25.16
C ALA A 169 -11.16 6.29 -24.66
N ARG A 170 -11.12 6.56 -23.35
CA ARG A 170 -11.55 7.83 -22.73
C ARG A 170 -10.42 8.83 -22.57
N HIS A 171 -9.20 8.34 -22.39
CA HIS A 171 -8.03 9.17 -22.09
C HIS A 171 -6.96 8.97 -23.16
N ALA A 172 -7.21 9.54 -24.34
CA ALA A 172 -6.26 9.52 -25.44
C ALA A 172 -4.93 10.16 -25.00
N GLY A 173 -3.81 9.47 -25.24
CA GLY A 173 -2.48 9.91 -24.83
C GLY A 173 -2.02 9.45 -23.44
N HIS A 174 -2.90 8.87 -22.62
CA HIS A 174 -2.48 8.25 -21.36
C HIS A 174 -1.94 6.83 -21.60
N VAL A 175 -0.92 6.46 -20.82
CA VAL A 175 -0.38 5.11 -20.73
C VAL A 175 -0.54 4.65 -19.28
N LEU A 176 -1.24 3.53 -19.09
CA LEU A 176 -1.36 2.90 -17.78
C LEU A 176 -0.17 2.00 -17.53
N ASP A 177 0.34 2.06 -16.29
CA ASP A 177 1.40 1.20 -15.79
C ASP A 177 0.91 0.60 -14.46
N TRP A 178 0.91 -0.73 -14.37
CA TRP A 178 0.31 -1.46 -13.26
C TRP A 178 1.32 -1.69 -12.14
N ASP A 179 1.07 -1.07 -10.98
CA ASP A 179 1.88 -1.33 -9.78
C ASP A 179 1.30 -2.51 -8.98
N HIS A 180 1.77 -3.72 -9.28
CA HIS A 180 1.34 -4.94 -8.61
C HIS A 180 1.75 -5.04 -7.14
N ALA A 181 2.75 -4.27 -6.69
CA ALA A 181 3.20 -4.29 -5.30
C ALA A 181 2.18 -3.69 -4.33
N LEU A 182 1.32 -2.79 -4.83
CA LEU A 182 0.20 -2.21 -4.10
C LEU A 182 -1.10 -3.03 -4.24
N GLY A 183 -1.11 -4.04 -5.11
CA GLY A 183 -2.26 -4.87 -5.37
C GLY A 183 -2.67 -5.71 -4.15
N THR A 184 -3.98 -5.87 -3.97
CA THR A 184 -4.56 -6.76 -2.96
C THR A 184 -5.64 -7.63 -3.60
N ALA A 185 -5.94 -8.77 -2.98
CA ALA A 185 -7.00 -9.66 -3.43
C ALA A 185 -7.73 -10.29 -2.24
N THR A 186 -8.98 -10.67 -2.50
CA THR A 186 -9.81 -11.44 -1.57
C THR A 186 -10.05 -12.82 -2.17
N LEU A 187 -9.52 -13.85 -1.51
CA LEU A 187 -9.64 -15.25 -1.95
C LEU A 187 -10.61 -16.01 -1.05
N LYS A 188 -11.37 -16.94 -1.62
CA LYS A 188 -12.18 -17.89 -0.85
C LYS A 188 -11.44 -19.23 -0.78
N GLY A 189 -10.86 -19.51 0.39
CA GLY A 189 -10.19 -20.78 0.67
C GLY A 189 -11.15 -21.83 1.20
N ARG A 190 -10.98 -23.09 0.77
CA ARG A 190 -11.72 -24.25 1.28
C ARG A 190 -10.81 -25.05 2.22
N PHE A 191 -11.11 -25.00 3.50
CA PHE A 191 -10.37 -25.71 4.55
C PHE A 191 -11.26 -26.78 5.20
N ASN A 192 -10.64 -27.75 5.88
CA ASN A 192 -11.36 -28.82 6.59
C ASN A 192 -12.27 -28.25 7.69
N ALA A 193 -11.82 -27.18 8.37
CA ALA A 193 -12.60 -26.45 9.38
C ALA A 193 -13.67 -25.51 8.77
N GLY A 194 -13.86 -25.53 7.45
CA GLY A 194 -14.86 -24.74 6.72
C GLY A 194 -14.27 -23.65 5.83
N PRO A 195 -15.11 -22.99 5.01
CA PRO A 195 -14.65 -21.96 4.09
C PRO A 195 -14.18 -20.70 4.83
N LYS A 196 -13.13 -20.06 4.32
CA LYS A 196 -12.58 -18.80 4.83
C LYS A 196 -12.38 -17.80 3.69
N GLU A 197 -12.57 -16.53 4.00
CA GLU A 197 -12.24 -15.42 3.11
C GLU A 197 -10.88 -14.85 3.53
N LEU A 198 -9.88 -14.96 2.66
CA LEU A 198 -8.52 -14.51 2.88
C LEU A 198 -8.32 -13.16 2.20
N SER A 199 -8.00 -12.13 2.97
CA SER A 199 -7.52 -10.84 2.46
C SER A 199 -6.00 -10.88 2.43
N VAL A 200 -5.43 -10.78 1.22
CA VAL A 200 -4.01 -11.00 0.92
C VAL A 200 -3.46 -9.92 -0.01
N SER A 201 -2.13 -9.77 -0.08
CA SER A 201 -1.50 -9.02 -1.17
C SER A 201 -1.65 -9.77 -2.51
N LEU A 202 -1.46 -9.07 -3.63
CA LEU A 202 -1.52 -9.67 -4.96
C LEU A 202 -0.50 -10.80 -5.12
N TYR A 203 0.74 -10.61 -4.65
CA TYR A 203 1.77 -11.66 -4.72
C TYR A 203 1.42 -12.90 -3.90
N GLN A 204 0.87 -12.70 -2.69
CA GLN A 204 0.34 -13.80 -1.90
C GLN A 204 -0.78 -14.53 -2.63
N ALA A 205 -1.66 -13.79 -3.32
CA ALA A 205 -2.76 -14.38 -4.08
C ALA A 205 -2.26 -15.24 -5.24
N VAL A 206 -1.32 -14.73 -6.05
CA VAL A 206 -0.72 -15.45 -7.17
C VAL A 206 -0.08 -16.76 -6.69
N VAL A 207 0.69 -16.73 -5.60
CA VAL A 207 1.29 -17.94 -5.01
C VAL A 207 0.22 -18.93 -4.53
N LEU A 208 -0.81 -18.46 -3.82
CA LEU A 208 -1.87 -19.34 -3.32
C LEU A 208 -2.68 -20.00 -4.45
N LEU A 209 -2.88 -19.31 -5.57
CA LEU A 209 -3.64 -19.83 -6.70
C LEU A 209 -2.92 -21.00 -7.42
N LEU A 210 -1.59 -21.11 -7.32
CA LEU A 210 -0.86 -22.27 -7.85
C LEU A 210 -1.32 -23.59 -7.22
N PHE A 211 -1.67 -23.55 -5.92
CA PHE A 211 -2.12 -24.73 -5.17
C PHE A 211 -3.53 -25.20 -5.53
N ASN A 212 -4.22 -24.56 -6.48
CA ASN A 212 -5.44 -25.12 -7.06
C ASN A 212 -5.13 -26.30 -8.00
N ASN A 213 -3.92 -26.34 -8.58
CA ASN A 213 -3.50 -27.35 -9.56
C ASN A 213 -2.38 -28.27 -9.03
N ALA A 214 -1.82 -27.97 -7.86
CA ALA A 214 -0.75 -28.75 -7.24
C ALA A 214 -0.97 -28.88 -5.73
N THR A 215 -0.70 -30.05 -5.17
CA THR A 215 -0.78 -30.31 -3.73
C THR A 215 0.48 -29.87 -2.98
N GLU A 216 1.63 -29.92 -3.66
CA GLU A 216 2.94 -29.55 -3.16
C GLU A 216 3.78 -28.92 -4.28
N LEU A 217 4.59 -27.91 -3.94
CA LEU A 217 5.47 -27.19 -4.87
C LEU A 217 6.78 -26.83 -4.18
N HIS A 218 7.90 -27.09 -4.83
CA HIS A 218 9.22 -26.64 -4.41
C HIS A 218 9.40 -25.14 -4.69
N TYR A 219 10.23 -24.49 -3.89
CA TYR A 219 10.55 -23.07 -4.06
C TYR A 219 10.92 -22.67 -5.52
N PRO A 220 11.78 -23.40 -6.25
CA PRO A 220 12.15 -23.03 -7.62
C PRO A 220 10.96 -23.09 -8.60
N GLU A 221 10.02 -24.01 -8.40
CA GLU A 221 8.82 -24.13 -9.23
C GLU A 221 7.89 -22.93 -9.02
N ILE A 222 7.74 -22.49 -7.77
CA ILE A 222 6.95 -21.28 -7.45
C ILE A 222 7.63 -20.04 -8.04
N LEU A 223 8.96 -19.95 -7.96
CA LEU A 223 9.73 -18.85 -8.54
C LEU A 223 9.55 -18.77 -10.06
N GLU A 224 9.67 -19.90 -10.75
CA GLU A 224 9.50 -19.98 -12.21
C GLU A 224 8.08 -19.62 -12.64
N GLN A 225 7.06 -20.16 -11.97
CA GLN A 225 5.65 -19.94 -12.33
C GLN A 225 5.15 -18.53 -12.02
N THR A 226 5.65 -17.89 -10.96
CA THR A 226 5.21 -16.55 -10.57
C THR A 226 6.07 -15.43 -11.14
N ARG A 227 7.33 -15.72 -11.52
CA ARG A 227 8.35 -14.75 -11.97
C ARG A 227 8.59 -13.56 -11.03
N LEU A 228 8.28 -13.74 -9.75
CA LEU A 228 8.67 -12.80 -8.70
C LEU A 228 10.19 -12.80 -8.55
N ASN A 229 10.76 -11.69 -8.09
CA ASN A 229 12.15 -11.70 -7.65
C ASN A 229 12.30 -12.52 -6.35
N GLU A 230 13.47 -13.12 -6.14
CA GLU A 230 13.72 -14.02 -5.01
C GLU A 230 13.43 -13.37 -3.65
N ASP A 231 13.86 -12.13 -3.47
CA ASP A 231 13.67 -11.36 -2.25
C ASP A 231 12.19 -11.19 -1.90
N GLU A 232 11.36 -10.88 -2.90
CA GLU A 232 9.91 -10.72 -2.75
C GLU A 232 9.22 -12.06 -2.58
N LEU A 233 9.64 -13.10 -3.30
CA LEU A 233 9.07 -14.44 -3.15
C LEU A 233 9.37 -15.01 -1.76
N LYS A 234 10.60 -14.91 -1.26
CA LYS A 234 10.98 -15.35 0.10
C LYS A 234 10.14 -14.65 1.16
N ARG A 235 9.95 -13.33 1.07
CA ARG A 235 9.04 -12.58 1.98
C ARG A 235 7.59 -13.04 1.86
N THR A 236 7.11 -13.27 0.65
CA THR A 236 5.75 -13.73 0.37
C THR A 236 5.51 -15.10 0.99
N LEU A 237 6.39 -16.07 0.73
CA LEU A 237 6.30 -17.42 1.31
C LEU A 237 6.47 -17.43 2.83
N GLN A 238 7.37 -16.60 3.37
CA GLN A 238 7.53 -16.45 4.81
C GLN A 238 6.22 -15.97 5.47
N SER A 239 5.52 -15.02 4.84
CA SER A 239 4.24 -14.53 5.35
C SER A 239 3.12 -15.59 5.34
N LEU A 240 3.14 -16.49 4.34
CA LEU A 240 2.11 -17.53 4.15
C LEU A 240 2.36 -18.81 4.96
N ALA A 241 3.63 -19.15 5.22
CA ALA A 241 4.01 -20.45 5.80
C ALA A 241 4.70 -20.37 7.17
N CYS A 242 5.42 -19.26 7.45
CA CYS A 242 6.23 -19.13 8.67
C CYS A 242 5.60 -18.20 9.72
N GLY A 243 4.61 -17.40 9.30
CA GLY A 243 3.89 -16.46 10.17
C GLY A 243 2.93 -17.11 11.17
N LYS A 244 2.08 -16.26 11.79
CA LYS A 244 1.02 -16.72 12.71
C LYS A 244 -0.12 -17.44 12.00
N LYS A 245 -0.43 -17.04 10.76
CA LYS A 245 -1.53 -17.56 9.95
C LYS A 245 -0.96 -18.41 8.82
N LYS A 246 -0.69 -19.68 9.12
CA LYS A 246 0.02 -20.62 8.23
C LYS A 246 -0.97 -21.28 7.29
N VAL A 247 -1.31 -20.60 6.20
CA VAL A 247 -2.16 -21.17 5.13
C VAL A 247 -1.39 -22.13 4.23
N LEU A 248 -0.06 -22.08 4.27
CA LEU A 248 0.83 -23.09 3.70
C LEU A 248 1.65 -23.78 4.81
N LYS A 249 2.02 -25.05 4.60
CA LYS A 249 2.99 -25.79 5.41
C LYS A 249 4.34 -25.80 4.67
N LYS A 250 5.40 -25.33 5.33
CA LYS A 250 6.80 -25.39 4.83
C LYS A 250 7.47 -26.66 5.34
N ILE A 251 8.25 -27.31 4.48
CA ILE A 251 9.05 -28.49 4.78
C ILE A 251 10.49 -28.25 4.29
N PRO A 252 11.50 -28.31 5.19
CA PRO A 252 11.39 -28.46 6.64
C PRO A 252 10.75 -27.23 7.33
N PRO A 253 10.13 -27.40 8.52
CA PRO A 253 9.59 -26.27 9.27
C PRO A 253 10.72 -25.35 9.76
N GLY A 254 10.53 -24.04 9.63
CA GLY A 254 11.53 -23.03 9.99
C GLY A 254 10.95 -21.62 10.00
N ARG A 255 11.79 -20.63 10.34
CA ARG A 255 11.41 -19.21 10.28
C ARG A 255 11.73 -18.57 8.94
N ASP A 256 12.73 -19.10 8.25
CA ASP A 256 13.26 -18.57 7.00
C ASP A 256 12.88 -19.49 5.84
N VAL A 257 12.95 -18.95 4.62
CA VAL A 257 12.64 -19.65 3.37
C VAL A 257 13.94 -19.84 2.60
N ASP A 258 14.27 -21.09 2.34
CA ASP A 258 15.45 -21.54 1.60
C ASP A 258 15.04 -22.08 0.23
N ASP A 259 16.00 -22.07 -0.71
CA ASP A 259 15.72 -22.40 -2.12
C ASP A 259 15.39 -23.88 -2.35
N THR A 260 15.63 -24.73 -1.35
CA THR A 260 15.32 -26.17 -1.36
C THR A 260 13.99 -26.50 -0.68
N ASP A 261 13.30 -25.52 -0.11
CA ASP A 261 12.07 -25.74 0.66
C ASP A 261 10.92 -26.25 -0.22
N LEU A 262 10.08 -27.09 0.38
CA LEU A 262 8.82 -27.58 -0.17
C LEU A 262 7.65 -26.93 0.55
N PHE A 263 6.63 -26.50 -0.20
CA PHE A 263 5.43 -25.89 0.32
C PHE A 263 4.20 -26.74 -0.02
N LYS A 264 3.29 -26.88 0.94
CA LYS A 264 2.01 -27.60 0.77
C LYS A 264 0.85 -26.74 1.22
N PHE A 265 -0.31 -26.89 0.57
CA PHE A 265 -1.53 -26.28 1.07
C PHE A 265 -1.90 -26.81 2.46
N ASN A 266 -2.18 -25.92 3.42
CA ASN A 266 -2.61 -26.33 4.76
C ASN A 266 -4.14 -26.48 4.83
N ALA A 267 -4.66 -27.65 4.45
CA ALA A 267 -6.10 -27.93 4.55
C ALA A 267 -6.64 -27.86 5.99
N ASP A 268 -5.79 -28.07 6.99
CA ASP A 268 -6.12 -28.04 8.43
C ASP A 268 -5.94 -26.64 9.05
N PHE A 269 -5.81 -25.59 8.24
CA PHE A 269 -5.70 -24.24 8.74
C PHE A 269 -6.98 -23.83 9.48
N GLU A 270 -6.81 -23.30 10.69
CA GLU A 270 -7.90 -22.84 11.55
C GLU A 270 -7.73 -21.37 11.94
N ASP A 271 -8.85 -20.66 11.97
CA ASP A 271 -8.97 -19.30 12.50
C ASP A 271 -10.37 -19.12 13.08
N PRO A 272 -10.54 -18.50 14.26
CA PRO A 272 -11.88 -18.20 14.78
C PRO A 272 -12.66 -17.23 13.87
N ARG A 273 -11.97 -16.41 13.05
CA ARG A 273 -12.60 -15.46 12.13
C ARG A 273 -12.94 -16.13 10.80
N ALA A 274 -14.08 -15.78 10.22
CA ALA A 274 -14.44 -16.19 8.86
C ALA A 274 -13.63 -15.41 7.80
N LYS A 275 -13.35 -14.13 8.08
CA LYS A 275 -12.48 -13.26 7.29
C LYS A 275 -11.12 -13.15 7.95
N VAL A 276 -10.08 -13.59 7.26
CA VAL A 276 -8.71 -13.65 7.76
C VAL A 276 -7.84 -12.73 6.92
N HIS A 277 -7.23 -11.73 7.55
CA HIS A 277 -6.21 -10.92 6.89
C HIS A 277 -4.83 -11.53 7.11
N ILE A 278 -4.13 -11.83 6.02
CA ILE A 278 -2.75 -12.31 6.08
C ILE A 278 -1.83 -11.11 5.85
N ASN A 279 -1.12 -10.70 6.88
CA ASN A 279 -0.21 -9.57 6.79
C ASN A 279 0.92 -9.87 5.79
N SER A 280 1.12 -9.01 4.80
CA SER A 280 2.29 -9.04 3.94
C SER A 280 3.53 -8.56 4.69
N ILE A 281 4.67 -9.20 4.40
CA ILE A 281 5.98 -8.74 4.89
C ILE A 281 6.51 -7.74 3.87
N GLN A 282 6.38 -6.46 4.19
CA GLN A 282 6.84 -5.39 3.30
C GLN A 282 8.36 -5.31 3.30
N ALA A 283 8.95 -5.03 2.14
CA ALA A 283 10.36 -4.64 2.07
C ALA A 283 10.63 -3.47 3.03
N LYS A 284 11.73 -3.57 3.80
CA LYS A 284 12.24 -2.41 4.54
C LYS A 284 12.66 -1.39 3.49
N VAL A 285 11.84 -0.37 3.28
CA VAL A 285 12.26 0.73 2.42
C VAL A 285 13.28 1.55 3.19
N SER A 286 14.55 1.27 2.94
CA SER A 286 15.65 2.16 3.31
C SER A 286 15.34 3.51 2.69
N VAL A 287 15.17 4.53 3.52
CA VAL A 287 15.05 5.92 3.07
C VAL A 287 16.39 6.29 2.47
N ARG A 288 16.58 6.01 1.18
CA ARG A 288 17.66 6.62 0.42
C ARG A 288 17.17 8.04 0.16
N PHE A 289 17.52 8.96 1.06
CA PHE A 289 17.44 10.38 0.78
C PHE A 289 18.27 10.61 -0.48
N ARG A 290 17.63 10.70 -1.63
CA ARG A 290 18.26 11.29 -2.80
C ARG A 290 18.00 12.77 -2.62
N PHE A 291 18.95 13.46 -1.99
CA PHE A 291 19.04 14.92 -2.12
C PHE A 291 19.16 15.17 -3.63
N VAL A 292 18.06 15.54 -4.28
CA VAL A 292 18.15 16.24 -5.56
C VAL A 292 18.46 17.66 -5.18
N ALA A 293 19.75 17.91 -4.97
CA ALA A 293 20.26 19.26 -5.01
C ALA A 293 20.27 19.69 -6.47
N ASP A 294 19.73 20.88 -6.67
CA ASP A 294 19.99 21.83 -7.74
C ASP A 294 18.93 21.96 -8.85
N ASP A 295 18.27 23.11 -8.74
CA ASP A 295 17.77 23.95 -9.81
C ASP A 295 18.63 23.85 -11.08
N ARG A 296 17.96 23.81 -12.25
CA ARG A 296 18.15 24.84 -13.29
C ARG A 296 17.23 24.59 -14.48
N PHE A 297 16.52 25.66 -14.81
CA PHE A 297 15.91 25.97 -16.10
C PHE A 297 16.75 25.46 -17.27
N TRP A 298 16.12 24.78 -18.22
CA TRP A 298 16.60 24.75 -19.59
C TRP A 298 15.68 25.61 -20.44
N VAL A 299 16.09 26.86 -20.67
CA VAL A 299 15.73 27.62 -21.86
C VAL A 299 16.80 27.27 -22.89
N PHE A 300 16.39 26.70 -24.02
CA PHE A 300 17.20 26.73 -25.23
C PHE A 300 16.47 27.58 -26.26
N GLY A 301 16.93 28.82 -26.41
CA GLY A 301 16.88 29.52 -27.70
C GLY A 301 18.18 29.21 -28.42
N ASP A 302 18.09 28.69 -29.65
CA ASP A 302 18.33 29.47 -30.86
C ASP A 302 18.48 28.54 -32.06
N SER A 303 17.67 28.84 -33.08
CA SER A 303 18.04 28.80 -34.50
C SER A 303 17.22 29.86 -35.20
#